data_AF-A0AA47M244-F1
#
_entry.id   AF-A0AA47M244-F1
#
_cell.length_a   1.000
_cell.length_b   1.000
_cell.length_c   1.000
_cell.angle_alpha   90.00
_cell.angle_beta   90.00
_cell.angle_gamma   90.00
#
_symmetry.space_group_name_H-M   'P 1'
#
loop_
_entity.id
_entity.type
_entity.pdbx_description
1 polymer ?
#
loop_
_entity_poly.entity_id
_entity_poly.type
_entity_poly.pdbx_seq_one_letter_code
_entity_poly.pdbx_strand_id
1 'polypeptide(L)'
;MKRGLDMEPKAVEEYCQAKDVNHYPCGFIIHPDAPWLGSSPDGLVYDPKGELVFGLLEVKCPNVLSYVDCAYLKISEDVLQLKHASGIFC
;
A
#
# COMPACT_ATOMS: atom_id res chain seq x y z
N MET A 1 -4.04 16.60 1.87
CA MET A 1 -3.59 15.25 2.30
C MET A 1 -4.03 14.84 3.71
N LYS A 2 -4.71 15.72 4.49
CA LYS A 2 -5.11 15.42 5.88
C LYS A 2 -5.93 14.12 6.06
N ARG A 3 -6.95 13.90 5.22
CA ARG A 3 -7.78 12.68 5.25
C ARG A 3 -6.97 11.38 5.12
N GLY A 4 -5.90 11.38 4.32
CA GLY A 4 -5.09 10.16 4.12
C GLY A 4 -4.43 9.74 5.42
N LEU A 5 -3.73 10.69 6.06
CA LEU A 5 -3.09 10.49 7.36
C LEU A 5 -4.08 10.08 8.46
N ASP A 6 -5.29 10.66 8.45
CA ASP A 6 -6.31 10.36 9.45
C ASP A 6 -6.91 8.94 9.27
N MET A 7 -6.98 8.44 8.03
CA MET A 7 -7.65 7.18 7.69
C MET A 7 -6.71 5.98 7.59
N GLU A 8 -5.43 6.22 7.34
CA GLU A 8 -4.43 5.17 7.15
C GLU A 8 -4.37 4.17 8.32
N PRO A 9 -4.34 4.59 9.61
CA PRO A 9 -4.32 3.64 10.73
C PRO A 9 -5.53 2.70 10.73
N LYS A 10 -6.70 3.21 10.33
CA LYS A 10 -7.93 2.42 10.25
C LYS A 10 -7.88 1.40 9.11
N ALA A 11 -7.36 1.81 7.96
CA ALA A 11 -7.19 0.92 6.81
C ALA A 11 -6.19 -0.22 7.11
N VAL A 12 -5.09 0.08 7.83
CA VAL A 12 -4.14 -0.94 8.30
C VAL A 12 -4.81 -1.93 9.25
N GLU A 13 -5.60 -1.44 10.21
CA GLU A 13 -6.35 -2.29 11.15
C GLU A 13 -7.29 -3.26 10.40
N GLU A 14 -8.09 -2.74 9.47
CA GLU A 14 -9.03 -3.54 8.67
C GLU A 14 -8.30 -4.59 7.81
N TYR A 15 -7.16 -4.23 7.21
CA TYR A 15 -6.32 -5.16 6.47
C TYR A 15 -5.82 -6.31 7.36
N CYS A 16 -5.26 -5.98 8.53
CA CYS A 16 -4.74 -7.00 9.46
C CYS A 16 -5.83 -7.96 9.92
N GLN A 17 -7.02 -7.44 10.23
CA GLN A 17 -8.17 -8.26 10.62
C GLN A 17 -8.66 -9.15 9.47
N ALA A 18 -8.75 -8.61 8.25
CA ALA A 18 -9.24 -9.37 7.09
C ALA A 18 -8.28 -10.46 6.63
N LYS A 19 -6.97 -10.27 6.85
CA LYS A 19 -5.92 -11.21 6.40
C LYS A 19 -5.35 -12.09 7.50
N ASP A 20 -5.69 -11.85 8.77
CA ASP A 20 -5.11 -12.57 9.94
C ASP A 20 -3.57 -12.46 9.96
N VAL A 21 -3.06 -11.24 9.75
CA VAL A 21 -1.62 -10.94 9.68
C VAL A 21 -1.20 -9.88 10.69
N ASN A 22 0.10 -9.85 11.02
CA ASN A 22 0.67 -8.81 11.87
C ASN A 22 1.25 -7.68 11.02
N HIS A 23 1.11 -6.45 11.51
CA HIS A 23 1.67 -5.24 10.91
C HIS A 23 2.71 -4.60 11.85
N TYR A 24 3.78 -4.08 11.26
CA TYR A 24 4.79 -3.30 11.95
C TYR A 24 5.06 -1.99 11.20
N PRO A 25 5.06 -0.83 11.90
CA PRO A 25 5.37 0.44 11.27
C PRO A 25 6.80 0.45 10.72
N CYS A 26 6.98 1.07 9.57
CA CYS A 26 8.27 1.19 8.91
C CYS A 26 8.76 2.64 8.92
N GLY A 27 10.08 2.82 9.08
CA GLY A 27 10.74 4.10 8.87
C GLY A 27 11.27 4.22 7.44
N PHE A 28 12.23 5.13 7.25
CA PHE A 28 12.95 5.24 5.98
C PHE A 28 14.06 4.19 5.89
N ILE A 29 14.06 3.40 4.81
CA ILE A 29 15.03 2.35 4.53
C ILE A 29 15.86 2.76 3.31
N ILE A 30 17.19 2.73 3.45
CA ILE A 30 18.13 2.95 2.34
C ILE A 30 18.44 1.61 1.68
N HIS A 31 18.47 1.57 0.36
CA HIS A 31 18.82 0.37 -0.40
C HIS A 31 20.26 -0.06 -0.09
N PRO A 32 20.52 -1.34 0.25
CA PRO A 32 21.83 -1.79 0.73
C PRO A 32 22.96 -1.54 -0.27
N ASP A 33 22.70 -1.72 -1.56
CA ASP A 33 23.69 -1.57 -2.63
C ASP A 33 23.64 -0.21 -3.35
N ALA A 34 22.70 0.66 -2.99
CA ALA A 34 22.48 1.93 -3.66
C ALA A 34 22.16 3.03 -2.62
N PRO A 35 23.19 3.62 -1.97
CA PRO A 35 22.99 4.54 -0.85
C PRO A 35 22.20 5.81 -1.16
N TRP A 36 22.03 6.15 -2.44
CA TRP A 36 21.22 7.28 -2.92
C TRP A 36 19.75 6.93 -3.13
N LEU A 37 19.35 5.67 -2.96
CA LEU A 37 17.98 5.19 -3.12
C LEU A 37 17.43 4.74 -1.77
N GLY A 38 16.17 5.07 -1.49
CA GLY A 38 15.48 4.60 -0.31
C GLY A 38 13.97 4.64 -0.46
N SER A 39 13.26 4.00 0.47
CA SER A 39 11.81 3.91 0.49
C SER A 39 11.30 4.04 1.93
N SER A 40 10.06 4.49 2.09
CA SER A 40 9.33 4.52 3.36
C SER A 40 7.99 3.82 3.15
N PRO A 41 7.95 2.47 3.13
CA PRO A 41 6.70 1.72 3.09
C PRO A 41 5.78 2.12 4.25
N ASP A 42 4.46 2.02 4.06
CA ASP A 42 3.52 2.30 5.15
C ASP A 42 3.63 1.26 6.29
N GLY A 43 4.03 0.02 5.95
CA GLY A 43 4.33 -0.99 6.95
C GLY A 43 4.97 -2.27 6.43
N LEU A 44 5.44 -3.09 7.37
CA LEU A 44 5.88 -4.46 7.15
C LEU A 44 4.77 -5.42 7.60
N VAL A 45 4.56 -6.48 6.82
CA VAL A 45 3.57 -7.52 7.11
C VAL A 45 4.28 -8.81 7.46
N TYR A 46 3.79 -9.49 8.50
CA TYR A 46 4.20 -10.83 8.86
C TYR A 46 3.00 -11.79 8.85
N ASP A 47 3.06 -12.78 7.96
CA ASP A 47 2.07 -13.85 7.83
C ASP A 47 2.76 -15.22 8.02
N PRO A 48 2.61 -15.87 9.18
CA PRO A 48 3.25 -17.17 9.43
C PRO A 48 2.66 -18.32 8.60
N LYS A 49 1.49 -18.12 7.97
CA LYS A 49 0.77 -19.13 7.18
C LYS A 49 0.93 -18.92 5.66
N GLY A 50 1.38 -17.74 5.25
CA GLY A 50 1.55 -17.37 3.85
C GLY A 50 2.75 -18.07 3.18
N GLU A 51 2.70 -18.20 1.85
CA GLU A 51 3.86 -18.67 1.07
C GLU A 51 5.06 -17.73 1.21
N LEU A 52 4.79 -16.43 1.34
CA LEU A 52 5.77 -15.40 1.69
C LEU A 52 5.46 -14.91 3.10
N VAL A 53 6.38 -15.21 4.02
CA VAL A 53 6.20 -14.90 5.43
C VAL A 53 6.29 -13.40 5.73
N PHE A 54 7.08 -12.67 4.92
CA PHE A 54 7.26 -11.22 5.04
C PHE A 54 6.77 -10.51 3.78
N GLY A 55 6.07 -9.41 3.97
CA GLY A 55 5.57 -8.55 2.91
C GLY A 55 5.65 -7.07 3.27
N LEU A 56 5.32 -6.22 2.29
CA LEU A 56 5.18 -4.77 2.48
C LEU A 56 3.71 -4.38 2.38
N LEU A 57 3.34 -3.33 3.11
CA LEU A 57 2.02 -2.71 3.05
C LEU A 57 2.15 -1.29 2.49
N GLU A 58 1.29 -0.99 1.52
CA GLU A 58 1.11 0.35 0.94
C GLU A 58 -0.39 0.65 0.90
N VAL A 59 -0.83 1.66 1.63
CA VAL A 59 -2.22 2.06 1.82
C VAL A 59 -2.52 3.32 1.02
N LYS A 60 -3.66 3.32 0.34
CA LYS A 60 -4.20 4.51 -0.34
C LYS A 60 -5.59 4.81 0.19
N CYS A 61 -5.76 6.00 0.76
CA CYS A 61 -7.03 6.52 1.25
C CYS A 61 -7.51 7.70 0.39
N PRO A 62 -8.05 7.46 -0.81
CA PRO A 62 -8.48 8.53 -1.71
C PRO A 62 -9.70 9.27 -1.16
N ASN A 63 -9.89 10.52 -1.62
CA ASN A 63 -11.06 11.32 -1.25
C ASN A 63 -12.22 11.10 -2.23
N VAL A 64 -12.61 9.84 -2.41
CA VAL A 64 -13.76 9.41 -3.21
C VAL A 64 -14.62 8.46 -2.37
N LEU A 65 -15.89 8.31 -2.74
CA LEU A 65 -16.83 7.44 -2.02
C LEU A 65 -16.52 5.95 -2.25
N SER A 66 -16.09 5.59 -3.47
CA SER A 66 -15.69 4.24 -3.81
C SER A 66 -14.38 4.25 -4.59
N TYR A 67 -13.56 3.20 -4.41
CA TYR A 67 -12.30 3.05 -5.14
C TYR A 67 -12.49 2.97 -6.66
N VAL A 68 -13.69 2.59 -7.14
CA VAL A 68 -14.02 2.56 -8.58
C VAL A 68 -14.08 3.96 -9.19
N ASP A 69 -14.31 4.99 -8.37
CA ASP A 69 -14.38 6.39 -8.79
C ASP A 69 -12.98 7.03 -8.88
N CYS A 70 -11.93 6.30 -8.52
CA CYS A 70 -10.56 6.78 -8.62
C CYS A 70 -10.19 7.02 -10.09
N ALA A 71 -9.93 8.29 -10.45
CA ALA A 71 -9.58 8.68 -11.81
C ALA A 71 -8.36 7.95 -12.41
N TYR A 72 -7.50 7.37 -11.57
CA TYR A 72 -6.30 6.62 -11.95
C TYR A 72 -6.52 5.09 -11.99
N LEU A 73 -7.73 4.60 -11.73
CA LEU A 73 -8.08 3.18 -11.86
C LEU A 73 -9.02 2.99 -13.07
N LYS A 74 -8.84 1.89 -13.79
CA LYS A 74 -9.72 1.44 -14.88
C LYS A 74 -10.16 0.01 -14.59
N ILE A 75 -11.40 -0.31 -14.88
CA ILE A 75 -11.87 -1.70 -14.87
C ILE A 75 -11.65 -2.25 -16.28
N SER A 76 -10.92 -3.36 -16.38
CA SER A 76 -10.70 -4.10 -17.63
C SER A 76 -10.94 -5.57 -17.32
N GLU A 77 -11.88 -6.20 -18.03
CA GLU A 77 -12.20 -7.63 -17.85
C GLU A 77 -12.51 -8.00 -16.38
N ASP A 78 -13.33 -7.19 -15.70
CA ASP A 78 -13.66 -7.31 -14.26
C ASP A 78 -12.47 -7.20 -13.29
N VAL A 79 -11.27 -6.88 -13.79
CA VAL A 79 -10.08 -6.60 -12.99
C VAL A 79 -9.83 -5.11 -12.90
N LEU A 80 -9.63 -4.61 -11.68
CA LEU A 80 -9.22 -3.24 -11.44
C LEU A 80 -7.72 -3.09 -11.77
N GLN A 81 -7.40 -2.23 -12.73
CA GLN A 81 -6.03 -1.95 -13.16
C GLN A 81 -5.71 -0.47 -12.98
N LEU A 82 -4.45 -0.15 -12.68
CA LEU A 82 -3.99 1.23 -12.78
C LEU A 82 -4.09 1.70 -14.24
N LYS A 83 -4.61 2.89 -14.46
CA LYS A 83 -4.44 3.55 -15.76
C LYS A 83 -2.95 3.77 -15.97
N HIS A 84 -2.46 3.41 -17.15
CA HIS A 84 -1.07 3.61 -17.50
C HIS A 84 -0.75 5.11 -17.47
N ALA A 85 -0.18 5.59 -16.37
CA ALA A 85 0.37 6.93 -16.28
C ALA A 85 1.78 6.86 -16.90
N SER A 86 2.03 7.65 -17.93
CA SER A 86 3.35 7.82 -18.54
C SER A 86 4.30 8.63 -17.63
N GLY A 87 4.33 8.30 -16.34
CA GLY A 87 5.12 8.95 -15.31
C GLY A 87 5.83 7.90 -14.48
N ILE A 88 7.16 7.95 -14.49
CA ILE A 88 8.03 7.17 -13.62
C ILE A 88 7.64 7.46 -12.18
N PHE A 89 7.16 6.45 -11.45
CA PHE A 89 7.12 6.48 -10.00
C PHE A 89 8.53 6.09 -9.53
N CYS A 90 9.33 7.09 -9.18
CA CYS A 90 10.53 6.93 -8.35
C CYS A 90 10.15 7.16 -6.88
#